data_AF-A0A8H7NEJ8-F1
#
_entry.id   AF-A0A8H7NEJ8-F1
#
_cell.length_a   1.000
_cell.length_b   1.000
_cell.length_c   1.000
_cell.angle_alpha   90.00
_cell.angle_beta   90.00
_cell.angle_gamma   90.00
#
_symmetry.space_group_name_H-M   'P 1'
#
loop_
_entity.id
_entity.type
_entity.pdbx_description
1 polymer ?
#
loop_
_entity_poly.entity_id
_entity_poly.type
_entity_poly.pdbx_seq_one_letter_code
_entity_poly.pdbx_strand_id
1 'polypeptide(L)'
;MAAHHSATSRSGAVVGVPEGKIRAAHLLVKHRDSRRPKSWRENEITRSKEEAYEIIRGHEKRIKSGEAALGELALTDSDCSSARKRGDLGYFGHGDMQKEFEDAAFGLQVGEMSSVVETASGLHLIERLE
;
A
#
# COMPACT_ATOMS: atom_id res chain seq x y z
N MET A 1 18.98 -56.77 12.21
CA MET A 1 19.85 -55.83 11.49
C MET A 1 19.06 -54.57 11.19
N ALA A 2 19.59 -53.41 11.61
CA ALA A 2 19.26 -52.01 11.27
C ALA A 2 17.77 -51.57 11.39
N ALA A 3 17.36 -50.75 12.37
CA ALA A 3 17.67 -49.33 12.59
C ALA A 3 17.19 -48.40 11.45
N HIS A 4 16.30 -47.43 11.77
CA HIS A 4 16.40 -45.99 11.48
C HIS A 4 15.01 -45.29 11.40
N HIS A 5 14.64 -44.65 12.51
CA HIS A 5 14.12 -43.28 12.69
C HIS A 5 13.63 -42.50 11.45
N SER A 6 12.42 -41.92 11.51
CA SER A 6 12.24 -40.48 11.81
C SER A 6 10.82 -39.99 11.51
N ALA A 7 10.21 -39.37 12.53
CA ALA A 7 9.08 -38.47 12.38
C ALA A 7 9.48 -37.25 11.55
N THR A 8 8.59 -36.75 10.68
CA THR A 8 8.66 -35.39 10.16
C THR A 8 7.30 -34.73 10.36
N SER A 9 7.24 -33.91 11.41
CA SER A 9 6.40 -32.72 11.48
C SER A 9 6.92 -31.70 10.46
N ARG A 10 6.00 -30.99 9.78
CA ARG A 10 6.14 -29.68 9.09
C ARG A 10 5.03 -29.56 8.03
N SER A 11 4.35 -28.45 7.80
CA SER A 11 4.25 -27.14 8.41
C SER A 11 2.96 -26.54 7.84
N GLY A 12 2.36 -25.59 8.54
CA GLY A 12 1.09 -24.96 8.16
C GLY A 12 1.07 -24.48 6.70
N ALA A 13 -0.13 -24.50 6.12
CA ALA A 13 -0.43 -23.94 4.82
C ALA A 13 -0.05 -22.45 4.80
N VAL A 14 1.17 -22.14 4.40
CA VAL A 14 1.53 -20.81 3.92
C VAL A 14 0.91 -20.71 2.53
N VAL A 15 -0.15 -19.91 2.40
CA VAL A 15 -0.66 -19.47 1.11
C VAL A 15 0.50 -18.74 0.45
N GLY A 16 1.20 -19.43 -0.46
CA GLY A 16 2.45 -18.94 -1.01
C GLY A 16 2.21 -17.65 -1.79
N VAL A 17 2.96 -16.59 -1.45
CA VAL A 17 3.10 -15.40 -2.27
C VAL A 17 3.38 -15.87 -3.71
N PRO A 18 2.58 -15.48 -4.72
CA PRO A 18 2.83 -15.88 -6.10
C PRO A 18 4.24 -15.44 -6.52
N GLU A 19 5.01 -16.31 -7.17
CA GLU A 19 6.41 -16.01 -7.54
C GLU A 19 6.52 -14.65 -8.27
N GLY A 20 7.38 -13.77 -7.75
CA GLY A 20 7.64 -12.44 -8.31
C GLY A 20 6.54 -11.39 -8.07
N LYS A 21 5.54 -11.68 -7.22
CA LYS A 21 4.52 -10.71 -6.82
C LYS A 21 4.69 -10.30 -5.36
N ILE A 22 4.27 -9.08 -5.04
CA ILE A 22 4.20 -8.56 -3.68
C ILE A 22 2.77 -8.18 -3.35
N ARG A 23 2.43 -8.13 -2.07
CA ARG A 23 1.16 -7.59 -1.61
C ARG A 23 1.41 -6.29 -0.87
N ALA A 24 0.72 -5.23 -1.27
CA ALA A 24 0.84 -3.95 -0.59
C ALA A 24 -0.53 -3.29 -0.41
N ALA A 25 -0.64 -2.52 0.66
CA ALA A 25 -1.71 -1.55 0.86
C ALA A 25 -1.20 -0.16 0.50
N HIS A 26 -2.11 0.71 0.08
CA HIS A 26 -1.79 2.11 -0.16
C HIS A 26 -2.85 3.07 0.35
N LEU A 27 -2.41 4.30 0.62
CA LEU A 27 -3.26 5.44 0.86
C LEU A 27 -2.96 6.48 -0.20
N LEU A 28 -3.91 6.67 -1.12
CA LEU A 28 -3.86 7.69 -2.16
C LEU A 28 -4.57 8.96 -1.70
N VAL A 29 -3.89 10.11 -1.78
CA VAL A 29 -4.47 11.45 -1.67
C VAL A 29 -4.34 12.15 -3.02
N LYS A 30 -5.47 12.54 -3.60
CA LYS A 30 -5.48 13.25 -4.88
C LYS A 30 -5.45 14.77 -4.68
N HIS A 31 -5.04 15.47 -5.73
CA HIS A 31 -5.05 16.93 -5.87
C HIS A 31 -5.63 17.34 -7.23
N ARG A 32 -5.81 18.64 -7.44
CA ARG A 32 -6.37 19.20 -8.69
C ARG A 32 -5.64 18.77 -9.96
N ASP A 33 -4.32 18.54 -9.87
CA ASP A 33 -3.48 18.16 -11.03
C ASP A 33 -3.35 16.63 -11.18
N SER A 34 -4.00 15.86 -10.32
CA SER A 34 -4.08 14.40 -10.49
C SER A 34 -4.82 14.08 -11.80
N ARG A 35 -4.39 13.04 -12.52
CA ARG A 35 -4.98 12.62 -13.81
C ARG A 35 -6.51 12.51 -13.79
N ARG A 36 -7.08 12.15 -12.64
CA ARG A 36 -8.52 12.09 -12.40
C ARG A 36 -8.83 12.73 -11.04
N PRO A 37 -9.11 14.04 -10.96
CA PRO A 37 -9.35 14.78 -9.72
C PRO A 37 -10.78 14.53 -9.21
N LYS A 38 -11.17 13.26 -9.10
CA LYS A 38 -12.45 12.77 -8.59
C LYS A 38 -12.21 11.48 -7.81
N SER A 39 -12.90 11.28 -6.72
CA SER A 39 -12.88 10.04 -5.94
C SER A 39 -14.28 9.63 -5.52
N TRP A 40 -14.39 8.54 -4.77
CA TRP A 40 -15.63 8.14 -4.14
C TRP A 40 -16.03 9.07 -2.98
N ARG A 41 -15.06 9.82 -2.42
CA ARG A 41 -15.27 10.79 -1.33
C ARG A 41 -15.71 12.14 -1.87
N GLU A 42 -15.13 12.55 -3.00
CA GLU A 42 -15.30 13.90 -3.51
C GLU A 42 -15.49 13.88 -5.03
N ASN A 43 -16.56 14.53 -5.50
CA ASN A 43 -16.92 14.56 -6.93
C ASN A 43 -15.94 15.43 -7.75
N GLU A 44 -15.30 16.41 -7.13
CA GLU A 44 -14.29 17.26 -7.75
C GLU A 44 -13.26 17.69 -6.71
N ILE A 45 -12.01 17.30 -6.93
CA ILE A 45 -10.91 17.54 -6.00
C ILE A 45 -10.20 18.82 -6.43
N THR A 46 -10.37 19.89 -5.66
CA THR A 46 -9.85 21.23 -5.96
C THR A 46 -8.60 21.60 -5.15
N ARG A 47 -8.27 20.82 -4.12
CA ARG A 47 -7.10 21.03 -3.26
C ARG A 47 -5.80 21.06 -4.07
N SER A 48 -4.85 21.90 -3.65
CA SER A 48 -3.54 22.00 -4.30
C SER A 48 -2.69 20.76 -4.04
N LYS A 49 -1.61 20.64 -4.82
CA LYS A 49 -0.61 19.59 -4.59
C LYS A 49 0.06 19.76 -3.22
N GLU A 50 0.34 20.99 -2.79
CA GLU A 50 0.90 21.25 -1.46
C GLU A 50 -0.06 20.82 -0.34
N GLU A 51 -1.36 21.13 -0.45
CA GLU A 51 -2.36 20.70 0.54
C GLU A 51 -2.44 19.17 0.61
N ALA A 52 -2.45 18.49 -0.53
CA ALA A 52 -2.40 17.03 -0.57
C ALA A 52 -1.13 16.47 0.09
N TYR A 53 0.01 17.16 -0.10
CA TYR A 53 1.29 16.79 0.52
C TYR A 53 1.27 16.95 2.04
N GLU A 54 0.67 18.02 2.55
CA GLU A 54 0.49 18.22 3.99
C GLU A 54 -0.42 17.15 4.61
N ILE A 55 -1.53 16.83 3.95
CA ILE A 55 -2.47 15.78 4.40
C ILE A 55 -1.76 14.43 4.49
N ILE A 56 -1.10 14.01 3.40
CA ILE A 56 -0.46 12.69 3.36
C ILE A 56 0.73 12.61 4.32
N ARG A 57 1.49 13.71 4.51
CA ARG A 57 2.56 13.78 5.51
C ARG A 57 2.00 13.74 6.93
N GLY A 58 0.81 14.30 7.16
CA GLY A 58 0.07 14.14 8.40
C GLY A 58 -0.23 12.67 8.68
N HIS A 59 -0.76 11.95 7.70
CA HIS A 59 -1.01 10.51 7.82
C HIS A 59 0.28 9.71 8.05
N GLU A 60 1.35 10.00 7.31
CA GLU A 60 2.67 9.38 7.48
C GLU A 60 3.17 9.48 8.93
N LYS A 61 3.07 10.68 9.52
CA LYS A 61 3.49 10.89 10.92
C LYS A 61 2.68 10.06 11.91
N ARG A 62 1.36 9.99 11.71
CA ARG A 62 0.45 9.22 12.58
C ARG A 62 0.72 7.72 12.50
N ILE A 63 1.07 7.22 11.31
CA ILE A 63 1.47 5.82 11.12
C ILE A 63 2.82 5.56 11.77
N LYS A 64 3.81 6.42 11.53
CA LYS A 64 5.15 6.31 12.14
C LYS A 64 5.14 6.41 13.66
N SER A 65 4.22 7.18 14.25
CA SER A 65 4.04 7.26 15.70
C SER A 65 3.23 6.10 16.28
N GLY A 66 2.66 5.22 15.45
CA GLY A 66 1.80 4.12 15.88
C GLY A 66 0.41 4.57 16.36
N GLU A 67 -0.01 5.81 16.06
CA GLU A 67 -1.33 6.32 16.43
C GLU A 67 -2.45 5.69 15.59
N ALA A 68 -2.16 5.40 14.31
CA ALA A 68 -3.11 4.79 13.39
C ALA A 68 -2.39 3.88 12.38
N ALA A 69 -3.05 2.80 11.95
CA ALA A 69 -2.55 1.96 10.86
C ALA A 69 -2.89 2.59 9.49
N LEU A 70 -2.04 2.36 8.48
CA LEU A 70 -2.30 2.83 7.12
C LEU A 70 -3.66 2.36 6.61
N GLY A 71 -4.03 1.11 6.92
CA GLY A 71 -5.30 0.55 6.49
C GLY A 71 -6.54 1.24 7.06
N GLU A 72 -6.47 1.74 8.29
CA GLU A 72 -7.59 2.47 8.92
C GLU A 72 -7.71 3.88 8.32
N LEU A 73 -6.58 4.56 8.10
CA LEU A 73 -6.57 5.86 7.42
C LEU A 73 -6.97 5.72 5.94
N ALA A 74 -6.60 4.63 5.28
CA ALA A 74 -6.98 4.39 3.89
C ALA A 74 -8.49 4.20 3.74
N LEU A 75 -9.16 3.62 4.74
CA LEU A 75 -10.62 3.42 4.74
C LEU A 75 -11.38 4.76 4.72
N THR A 76 -10.91 5.75 5.48
CA THR A 76 -11.59 7.03 5.66
C THR A 76 -11.10 8.12 4.72
N ASP A 77 -9.80 8.13 4.41
CA ASP A 77 -9.12 9.25 3.77
C ASP A 77 -8.56 8.94 2.37
N SER A 78 -8.47 7.67 1.97
CA SER A 78 -7.98 7.37 0.63
C SER A 78 -8.99 7.72 -0.46
N ASP A 79 -8.52 8.42 -1.49
CA ASP A 79 -9.24 8.72 -2.72
C ASP A 79 -9.26 7.56 -3.73
N CYS A 80 -8.72 6.39 -3.36
CA CYS A 80 -8.79 5.16 -4.16
C CYS A 80 -9.99 4.29 -3.75
N SER A 81 -10.54 3.53 -4.69
CA SER A 81 -11.58 2.53 -4.39
C SER A 81 -11.09 1.38 -3.51
N SER A 82 -9.77 1.17 -3.41
CA SER A 82 -9.16 0.20 -2.48
C SER A 82 -9.35 0.58 -1.01
N ALA A 83 -9.80 1.80 -0.70
CA ALA A 83 -10.20 2.22 0.65
C ALA A 83 -11.09 1.17 1.34
N ARG A 84 -12.06 0.59 0.60
CA ARG A 84 -12.99 -0.45 1.11
C ARG A 84 -12.30 -1.73 1.59
N LYS A 85 -11.06 -1.97 1.16
CA LYS A 85 -10.20 -3.08 1.58
C LYS A 85 -9.03 -2.58 2.42
N ARG A 86 -9.19 -1.48 3.17
CA ARG A 86 -8.12 -0.87 3.97
C ARG A 86 -6.88 -0.54 3.12
N GLY A 87 -7.09 -0.10 1.88
CA GLY A 87 -6.00 0.24 0.96
C GLY A 87 -5.34 -0.97 0.28
N ASP A 88 -5.69 -2.20 0.61
CA ASP A 88 -5.11 -3.42 0.03
C ASP A 88 -5.37 -3.52 -1.48
N LEU A 89 -4.28 -3.59 -2.25
CA LEU A 89 -4.31 -3.77 -3.71
C LEU A 89 -4.28 -5.24 -4.12
N GLY A 90 -4.06 -6.16 -3.18
CA GLY A 90 -3.80 -7.57 -3.46
C GLY A 90 -2.38 -7.81 -3.98
N TYR A 91 -2.15 -8.97 -4.57
CA TYR A 91 -0.84 -9.32 -5.14
C TYR A 91 -0.67 -8.70 -6.54
N PHE A 92 0.40 -7.95 -6.73
CA PHE A 92 0.79 -7.37 -8.02
C PHE A 92 2.27 -7.66 -8.31
N GLY A 93 2.60 -7.76 -9.60
CA GLY A 93 3.96 -7.96 -10.09
C GLY A 93 4.54 -6.71 -10.74
N HIS A 94 5.74 -6.85 -11.29
CA HIS A 94 6.35 -5.82 -12.13
C HIS A 94 5.53 -5.59 -13.42
N GLY A 95 5.28 -4.32 -13.76
CA GLY A 95 4.51 -3.87 -14.91
C GLY A 95 2.99 -3.72 -14.65
N ASP A 96 2.49 -4.11 -13.48
CA ASP A 96 1.06 -3.99 -13.14
C ASP A 96 0.67 -2.58 -12.63
N MET A 97 1.64 -1.84 -12.08
CA MET A 97 1.43 -0.53 -11.45
C MET A 97 2.25 0.58 -12.13
N GLN A 98 2.03 1.83 -11.73
CA GLN A 98 2.88 2.94 -12.20
C GLN A 98 4.30 2.75 -11.68
N LYS A 99 5.29 3.10 -12.51
CA LYS A 99 6.70 2.80 -12.25
C LYS A 99 7.17 3.33 -10.89
N GLU A 100 6.80 4.57 -10.56
CA GLU A 100 7.17 5.22 -9.29
C GLU A 100 6.56 4.50 -8.08
N PHE A 101 5.34 3.99 -8.22
CA PHE A 101 4.66 3.20 -7.20
C PHE A 101 5.32 1.83 -7.03
N GLU A 102 5.61 1.18 -8.14
CA GLU A 102 6.25 -0.14 -8.18
C GLU A 102 7.65 -0.10 -7.57
N ASP A 103 8.52 0.81 -8.04
CA ASP A 103 9.89 0.96 -7.55
C ASP A 103 9.92 1.18 -6.03
N ALA A 104 8.97 1.98 -5.51
CA ALA A 104 8.82 2.17 -4.08
C ALA A 104 8.32 0.89 -3.38
N ALA A 105 7.26 0.24 -3.86
CA ALA A 105 6.68 -0.93 -3.21
C ALA A 105 7.63 -2.14 -3.18
N PHE A 106 8.34 -2.40 -4.28
CA PHE A 106 9.33 -3.49 -4.37
C PHE A 106 10.61 -3.20 -3.59
N GLY A 107 10.93 -1.93 -3.36
CA GLY A 107 12.06 -1.52 -2.51
C GLY A 107 11.82 -1.71 -1.01
N LEU A 108 10.56 -1.89 -0.58
CA LEU A 108 10.20 -2.07 0.83
C LEU A 108 10.38 -3.51 1.30
N GLN A 109 10.75 -3.66 2.58
CA GLN A 109 10.66 -4.93 3.27
C GLN A 109 9.22 -5.22 3.70
N VAL A 110 8.93 -6.49 4.01
CA VAL A 110 7.62 -6.91 4.51
C VAL A 110 7.35 -6.23 5.86
N GLY A 111 6.22 -5.55 5.97
CA GLY A 111 5.83 -4.72 7.12
C GLY A 111 6.42 -3.30 7.10
N GLU A 112 7.15 -2.92 6.06
CA GLU A 112 7.72 -1.60 5.92
C GLU A 112 6.79 -0.66 5.14
N MET A 113 6.80 0.62 5.52
CA MET A 113 6.06 1.68 4.86
C MET A 113 7.01 2.61 4.09
N SER A 114 6.63 2.98 2.87
CA SER A 114 7.34 3.96 2.06
C SER A 114 7.22 5.38 2.61
N SER A 115 8.11 6.23 2.08
CA SER A 115 7.88 7.68 2.09
C SER A 115 6.76 8.05 1.12
N VAL A 116 6.36 9.33 1.11
CA VAL A 116 5.37 9.86 0.17
C VAL A 116 5.87 9.68 -1.27
N VAL A 117 5.15 8.86 -2.05
CA VAL A 117 5.42 8.60 -3.47
C VAL A 117 4.48 9.44 -4.30
N GLU A 118 5.04 10.24 -5.21
CA GLU A 118 4.25 10.99 -6.17
C GLU A 118 4.08 10.20 -7.46
N THR A 119 2.85 10.13 -7.94
CA THR A 119 2.52 9.50 -9.22
C THR A 119 1.54 10.38 -10.01
N ALA A 120 1.25 10.04 -11.26
CA ALA A 120 0.25 10.76 -12.05
C ALA A 120 -1.16 10.68 -11.45
N SER A 121 -1.41 9.75 -10.53
CA SER A 121 -2.69 9.61 -9.83
C SER A 121 -2.82 10.53 -8.62
N GLY A 122 -1.71 11.05 -8.08
CA GLY A 122 -1.65 11.81 -6.84
C GLY A 122 -0.50 11.35 -5.94
N LEU A 123 -0.64 11.57 -4.64
CA LEU A 123 0.36 11.19 -3.64
C LEU A 123 -0.05 9.90 -2.94
N HIS A 124 0.92 9.00 -2.74
CA HIS A 124 0.71 7.67 -2.20
C HIS A 124 1.60 7.43 -0.98
N LEU A 125 1.05 6.79 0.04
CA LEU A 125 1.81 6.03 1.02
C LEU A 125 1.59 4.56 0.73
N ILE A 126 2.66 3.79 0.76
CA ILE A 126 2.65 2.37 0.43
C ILE A 126 3.14 1.60 1.64
N GLU A 127 2.44 0.56 2.03
CA GLU A 127 2.89 -0.38 3.06
C GLU A 127 2.91 -1.77 2.45
N ARG A 128 4.08 -2.42 2.51
CA ARG A 128 4.22 -3.78 2.01
C ARG A 128 3.73 -4.76 3.07
N LEU A 129 2.74 -5.58 2.70
CA LEU A 129 2.16 -6.60 3.57
C LEU A 129 2.85 -7.95 3.40
N GLU A 130 3.28 -8.29 2.17
CA GLU A 130 3.97 -9.55 1.79
C GLU A 130 4.98 -9.33 0.66
#